data_AF-A0A1E7FRV5-F1
#
_entry.id   AF-A0A1E7FRV5-F1
#
_cell.length_a   1.000
_cell.length_b   1.000
_cell.length_c   1.000
_cell.angle_alpha   90.00
_cell.angle_beta   90.00
_cell.angle_gamma   90.00
#
_symmetry.space_group_name_H-M   'P 1'
#
loop_
_entity.id
_entity.type
_entity.pdbx_description
1 polymer ?
#
loop_
_entity_poly.entity_id
_entity_poly.type
_entity_poly.pdbx_seq_one_letter_code
_entity_poly.pdbx_strand_id
1 'polypeptide(L)'
;MNEIARDTYDIEKYQVIAVLMWDGMENQRPAAWKIVFKSLTLLDHLVKNGAERCVDDARNHGHVLKSLGQFNYYEGTIDRGLGVREKSKQIMEILGDDDRIREERQKAKK
;
A
#
# COMPACT_ATOMS: atom_id res chain seq x y z
N MET A 1 8.48 7.36 7.44
CA MET A 1 8.05 6.03 6.97
C MET A 1 8.80 4.90 7.67
N ASN A 2 10.15 4.96 7.77
CA ASN A 2 10.93 3.93 8.49
C ASN A 2 10.53 3.73 9.96
N GLU A 3 10.11 4.78 10.67
CA GLU A 3 9.58 4.67 12.04
C GLU A 3 8.32 3.80 12.08
N ILE A 4 7.33 4.10 11.22
CA ILE A 4 6.11 3.29 11.07
C ILE A 4 6.46 1.84 10.70
N ALA A 5 7.44 1.62 9.81
CA ALA A 5 7.89 0.28 9.47
C ALA A 5 8.45 -0.49 10.68
N ARG A 6 9.20 0.17 11.58
CA ARG A 6 9.66 -0.46 12.84
C ARG A 6 8.48 -0.74 13.78
N ASP A 7 7.51 0.16 13.85
CA ASP A 7 6.33 -0.03 14.69
C ASP A 7 5.46 -1.23 14.24
N THR A 8 5.54 -1.67 12.98
CA THR A 8 4.81 -2.87 12.51
C THR A 8 5.27 -4.19 13.14
N TYR A 9 6.43 -4.21 13.82
CA TYR A 9 6.90 -5.38 14.56
C TYR A 9 6.19 -5.52 15.93
N ASP A 10 5.57 -4.45 16.42
CA ASP A 10 4.70 -4.47 17.59
C ASP A 10 3.25 -4.73 17.14
N ILE A 11 2.59 -5.69 17.78
CA ILE A 11 1.26 -6.16 17.36
C ILE A 11 0.19 -5.09 17.57
N GLU A 12 0.23 -4.38 18.69
CA GLU A 12 -0.79 -3.38 19.05
C GLU A 12 -0.65 -2.14 18.15
N LYS A 13 0.59 -1.69 17.94
CA LYS A 13 0.87 -0.59 17.00
C LYS A 13 0.49 -0.97 15.58
N TYR A 14 0.81 -2.20 15.16
CA TYR A 14 0.44 -2.68 13.83
C TYR A 14 -1.07 -2.63 13.61
N GLN A 15 -1.88 -3.05 14.58
CA GLN A 15 -3.34 -3.00 14.44
C GLN A 15 -3.84 -1.58 14.16
N VAL A 16 -3.32 -0.58 14.87
CA VAL A 16 -3.67 0.83 14.64
C VAL A 16 -3.22 1.29 13.26
N ILE A 17 -1.99 0.97 12.87
CA ILE A 17 -1.43 1.32 11.55
C ILE A 17 -2.27 0.71 10.43
N ALA A 18 -2.61 -0.58 10.53
CA ALA A 18 -3.37 -1.30 9.52
C ALA A 18 -4.77 -0.71 9.35
N VAL A 19 -5.50 -0.46 10.45
CA VAL A 19 -6.84 0.15 10.40
C VAL A 19 -6.80 1.50 9.69
N LEU A 20 -5.89 2.40 10.07
CA LEU A 20 -5.80 3.73 9.47
C LEU A 20 -5.34 3.68 8.01
N MET A 21 -4.44 2.76 7.67
CA MET A 21 -3.95 2.58 6.30
C MET A 21 -5.07 2.10 5.38
N TRP A 22 -5.80 1.06 5.77
CA TRP A 22 -6.89 0.48 4.98
C TRP A 22 -8.11 1.39 4.89
N ASP A 23 -8.48 2.09 5.97
CA ASP A 23 -9.52 3.13 5.95
C ASP A 23 -9.20 4.25 4.94
N GLY A 24 -7.92 4.64 4.87
CA GLY A 24 -7.41 5.60 3.88
C GLY A 24 -7.48 5.11 2.43
N MET A 25 -7.73 3.82 2.18
CA MET A 25 -7.90 3.24 0.84
C MET A 25 -9.38 2.98 0.51
N GLU A 26 -10.13 2.41 1.44
CA GLU A 26 -11.47 1.87 1.18
C GLU A 26 -12.58 2.91 1.39
N ASN A 27 -12.43 3.79 2.38
CA ASN A 27 -13.50 4.70 2.82
C ASN A 27 -13.34 6.12 2.30
N GLN A 28 -12.76 6.27 1.10
CA GLN A 28 -12.45 7.57 0.52
C GLN A 28 -13.32 7.90 -0.69
N ARG A 29 -13.78 9.15 -0.76
CA ARG A 29 -14.37 9.69 -2.00
C ARG A 29 -13.26 9.80 -3.07
N PRO A 30 -13.57 9.67 -4.38
CA PRO A 30 -12.56 9.80 -5.43
C PRO A 30 -11.74 11.10 -5.38
N ALA A 31 -12.36 12.21 -4.95
CA ALA A 31 -11.67 13.50 -4.75
C ALA A 31 -10.56 13.48 -3.68
N ALA A 32 -10.59 12.51 -2.76
CA ALA A 32 -9.56 12.29 -1.75
C ALA A 32 -8.40 11.39 -2.26
N TRP A 33 -8.14 11.38 -3.57
CA TRP A 33 -7.10 10.58 -4.23
C TRP A 33 -5.71 10.69 -3.57
N LYS A 34 -5.38 11.84 -2.96
CA LYS A 34 -4.11 12.03 -2.24
C LYS A 34 -4.01 11.14 -0.99
N ILE A 35 -5.11 10.91 -0.29
CA ILE A 35 -5.16 10.04 0.89
C ILE A 35 -4.94 8.60 0.43
N VAL A 36 -5.71 8.15 -0.56
CA VAL A 36 -5.57 6.82 -1.18
C VAL A 36 -4.13 6.59 -1.65
N PHE A 37 -3.54 7.54 -2.38
CA PHE A 37 -2.17 7.43 -2.86
C PHE A 37 -1.13 7.37 -1.74
N LYS A 38 -1.30 8.16 -0.67
CA LYS A 38 -0.41 8.14 0.50
C LYS A 38 -0.53 6.80 1.26
N SER A 39 -1.74 6.26 1.42
CA SER A 39 -1.95 4.94 2.02
C SER A 39 -1.31 3.83 1.18
N LEU A 40 -1.47 3.84 -0.14
CA LEU A 40 -0.78 2.90 -1.03
C LEU A 40 0.74 3.03 -0.96
N THR A 41 1.24 4.26 -0.85
CA THR A 41 2.68 4.52 -0.68
C THR A 41 3.19 3.97 0.64
N LEU A 42 2.41 4.08 1.72
CA LEU A 42 2.73 3.46 2.99
C LEU A 42 2.76 1.93 2.85
N LEU A 43 1.73 1.32 2.26
CA LEU A 43 1.68 -0.13 2.05
C LEU A 43 2.88 -0.63 1.25
N ASP A 44 3.23 0.00 0.13
CA ASP A 44 4.41 -0.33 -0.68
C ASP A 44 5.70 -0.30 0.16
N HIS A 45 5.85 0.72 1.00
CA HIS A 45 6.99 0.83 1.90
C HIS A 45 6.98 -0.28 2.96
N LEU A 46 5.82 -0.59 3.55
CA LEU A 46 5.70 -1.62 4.59
C LEU A 46 5.94 -3.04 4.06
N VAL A 47 5.51 -3.35 2.84
CA VAL A 47 5.83 -4.63 2.16
C VAL A 47 7.35 -4.83 2.04
N LYS A 48 8.10 -3.74 1.81
CA LYS A 48 9.55 -3.77 1.60
C LYS A 48 10.38 -3.59 2.88
N ASN A 49 9.82 -2.99 3.94
CA ASN A 49 10.60 -2.55 5.11
C ASN A 49 10.00 -2.99 6.46
N GLY A 50 8.71 -3.32 6.50
CA GLY A 50 7.99 -3.67 7.72
C GLY A 50 8.14 -5.14 8.12
N ALA A 51 7.31 -5.57 9.05
CA ALA A 51 7.20 -6.96 9.49
C ALA A 51 6.58 -7.87 8.40
N GLU A 52 6.84 -9.18 8.46
CA GLU A 52 6.31 -10.18 7.50
C GLU A 52 4.78 -10.11 7.37
N ARG A 53 4.07 -9.88 8.48
CA ARG A 53 2.62 -9.72 8.51
C ARG A 53 2.06 -8.66 7.55
N CYS A 54 2.84 -7.63 7.22
CA CYS A 54 2.42 -6.59 6.28
C CYS A 54 2.18 -7.19 4.88
N VAL A 55 2.97 -8.21 4.49
CA VAL A 55 2.82 -8.91 3.21
C VAL A 55 1.58 -9.79 3.22
N ASP A 56 1.39 -10.56 4.29
CA ASP A 56 0.21 -11.43 4.44
C ASP A 56 -1.09 -10.62 4.46
N ASP A 57 -1.12 -9.50 5.20
CA ASP A 57 -2.27 -8.62 5.26
C ASP A 57 -2.57 -7.95 3.91
N ALA A 58 -1.54 -7.54 3.18
CA ALA A 58 -1.69 -6.99 1.83
C ALA A 58 -2.29 -8.01 0.86
N ARG A 59 -1.89 -9.29 0.96
CA ARG A 59 -2.45 -10.40 0.16
C ARG A 59 -3.92 -10.64 0.49
N ASN A 60 -4.30 -10.63 1.76
CA ASN A 60 -5.68 -10.77 2.20
C ASN A 60 -6.59 -9.65 1.65
N HIS A 61 -6.04 -8.44 1.52
CA HIS A 61 -6.72 -7.27 0.94
C HIS A 61 -6.48 -7.09 -0.57
N GLY A 62 -6.02 -8.13 -1.28
CA GLY A 62 -5.74 -8.04 -2.72
C GLY A 62 -6.93 -7.59 -3.58
N HIS A 63 -8.17 -7.80 -3.10
CA HIS A 63 -9.38 -7.31 -3.76
C HIS A 63 -9.48 -5.77 -3.75
N VAL A 64 -9.06 -5.11 -2.66
CA VAL A 64 -8.99 -3.64 -2.54
C VAL A 64 -7.98 -3.10 -3.54
N LEU A 65 -6.78 -3.69 -3.58
CA LEU A 65 -5.73 -3.29 -4.53
C LEU A 65 -6.19 -3.48 -5.98
N LYS A 66 -6.84 -4.61 -6.30
CA LYS A 66 -7.40 -4.84 -7.63
C LYS A 66 -8.42 -3.77 -8.02
N SER A 67 -9.29 -3.36 -7.09
CA SER A 67 -10.25 -2.26 -7.30
C SER A 67 -9.54 -0.92 -7.56
N LEU A 68 -8.53 -0.58 -6.75
CA LEU A 68 -7.71 0.62 -6.91
C LEU A 68 -6.90 0.64 -8.22
N GLY A 69 -6.60 -0.54 -8.79
CA GLY A 69 -6.01 -0.66 -10.13
C GLY A 69 -6.90 -0.11 -11.26
N GLN A 70 -8.19 0.11 -10.98
CA GLN A 70 -9.18 0.73 -11.87
C GLN A 70 -9.67 2.09 -11.37
N PHE A 71 -9.00 2.68 -10.37
CA PHE A 71 -9.39 3.95 -9.77
C PHE A 71 -9.46 5.08 -10.81
N ASN A 72 -10.59 5.78 -10.88
CA ASN A 72 -10.85 6.83 -11.86
C ASN A 72 -11.22 8.15 -11.17
N TYR A 73 -10.42 9.19 -11.38
CA TYR A 73 -10.72 10.54 -10.90
C TYR A 73 -10.00 11.58 -11.76
N TYR A 74 -10.76 12.55 -12.28
CA TYR A 74 -10.25 13.66 -13.07
C TYR A 74 -10.53 14.99 -12.36
N GLU A 75 -9.52 15.84 -12.27
CA GLU A 75 -9.66 17.25 -11.90
C GLU A 75 -9.58 18.11 -13.16
N GLY A 76 -10.75 18.47 -13.71
CA GLY A 76 -10.85 19.07 -15.03
C GLY A 76 -10.40 18.07 -16.10
N THR A 77 -9.33 18.37 -16.81
CA THR A 77 -8.73 17.49 -17.83
C THR A 77 -7.58 16.64 -17.31
N ILE A 78 -7.18 16.82 -16.04
CA ILE A 78 -6.04 16.13 -15.44
C ILE A 78 -6.49 14.84 -14.78
N ASP A 79 -5.97 13.69 -15.24
CA ASP A 79 -6.16 12.39 -14.61
C ASP A 79 -5.37 12.31 -13.30
N ARG A 80 -6.07 12.43 -12.17
CA ARG A 80 -5.50 12.28 -10.83
C ARG A 80 -5.51 10.83 -10.35
N GLY A 81 -6.24 9.95 -11.03
CA GLY A 81 -6.30 8.54 -10.72
C GLY A 81 -5.11 7.73 -11.23
N LEU A 82 -4.38 8.22 -12.23
CA LEU A 82 -3.28 7.50 -12.87
C LEU A 82 -2.25 6.95 -11.87
N GLY A 83 -1.75 7.81 -10.98
CA GLY A 83 -0.76 7.39 -9.98
C GLY A 83 -1.29 6.36 -8.98
N VAL A 84 -2.59 6.42 -8.63
CA VAL A 84 -3.24 5.41 -7.77
C VAL A 84 -3.26 4.07 -8.48
N ARG A 85 -3.66 4.04 -9.76
CA ARG A 85 -3.72 2.81 -10.57
C ARG A 85 -2.34 2.19 -10.75
N GLU A 86 -1.34 2.98 -11.11
CA GLU A 86 0.04 2.51 -11.30
C GLU A 86 0.63 1.96 -10.00
N LYS A 87 0.48 2.69 -8.89
CA LYS A 87 0.98 2.24 -7.57
C LYS A 87 0.31 0.93 -7.15
N SER A 88 -1.00 0.81 -7.30
CA SER A 88 -1.71 -0.41 -6.93
C SER A 88 -1.25 -1.62 -7.74
N LYS A 89 -1.07 -1.46 -9.06
CA LYS A 89 -0.54 -2.52 -9.94
C LYS A 89 0.87 -2.94 -9.53
N GLN A 90 1.76 -1.99 -9.24
CA GLN A 90 3.13 -2.28 -8.77
C GLN A 90 3.14 -3.10 -7.48
N ILE A 91 2.27 -2.77 -6.52
CA ILE A 91 2.16 -3.52 -5.26
C ILE A 91 1.66 -4.94 -5.55
N MET A 92 0.61 -5.09 -6.36
CA MET A 92 0.08 -6.41 -6.73
C MET A 92 1.10 -7.30 -7.44
N GLU A 93 1.93 -6.73 -8.32
CA GLU A 93 3.03 -7.45 -8.97
C GLU A 93 4.07 -7.95 -7.96
N ILE A 94 4.44 -7.14 -6.98
CA ILE A 94 5.38 -7.55 -5.92
C ILE A 94 4.75 -8.64 -5.05
N LEU A 95 3.47 -8.51 -4.66
CA LEU A 95 2.79 -9.48 -3.81
C LEU A 95 2.66 -10.88 -4.44
N GLY A 96 2.67 -10.95 -5.77
CA GLY A 96 2.63 -12.19 -6.54
C GLY A 96 3.98 -12.90 -6.71
N ASP A 97 5.08 -12.31 -6.24
CA ASP A 97 6.45 -12.82 -6.43
C ASP A 97 7.24 -12.77 -5.12
N ASP A 98 7.35 -13.92 -4.45
CA ASP A 98 8.07 -14.06 -3.18
C ASP A 98 9.57 -13.75 -3.29
N ASP A 99 10.20 -14.09 -4.41
CA ASP A 99 11.63 -13.85 -4.61
C ASP A 99 11.88 -12.36 -4.82
N ARG A 100 11.01 -11.68 -5.57
CA ARG A 100 11.04 -10.21 -5.69
C ARG A 100 10.85 -9.52 -4.34
N ILE A 101 9.92 -9.99 -3.49
CA ILE A 101 9.76 -9.48 -2.12
C ILE A 101 11.05 -9.62 -1.32
N ARG A 102 11.67 -10.81 -1.36
CA ARG A 102 12.93 -11.07 -0.65
C ARG A 102 14.04 -10.13 -1.12
N GLU A 103 14.20 -9.97 -2.42
CA GLU A 103 15.20 -9.06 -2.99
C GLU A 103 15.01 -7.62 -2.56
N GLU A 104 13.78 -7.09 -2.66
CA GLU A 104 13.47 -5.71 -2.27
C GLU A 104 13.70 -5.49 -0.77
N ARG A 105 13.38 -6.46 0.08
CA ARG A 105 13.65 -6.39 1.51
C ARG A 105 15.14 -6.48 1.85
N GLN A 106 15.92 -7.23 1.08
CA GLN A 106 17.39 -7.25 1.25
C GLN A 106 18.03 -5.93 0.81
N LYS A 107 17.53 -5.32 -0.28
CA LYS A 107 17.96 -3.98 -0.72
C LYS A 107 17.63 -2.92 0.34
N ALA A 108 16.43 -2.98 0.92
CA ALA A 108 15.96 -2.03 1.93
C ALA A 108 16.74 -2.06 3.26
N LYS A 109 17.45 -3.16 3.56
CA LYS A 109 18.31 -3.29 4.75
C LYS A 109 19.71 -2.70 4.56
N LYS A 110 20.11 -2.39 3.32
CA LYS A 110 21.38 -1.76 2.98
C LYS A 110 21.25 -0.25 3.01
#